data_AF-A0AAI9XA91-F1
#
_entry.id   AF-A0AAI9XA91-F1
#
_cell.length_a   1.000
_cell.length_b   1.000
_cell.length_c   1.000
_cell.angle_alpha   90.00
_cell.angle_beta   90.00
_cell.angle_gamma   90.00
#
_symmetry.space_group_name_H-M   'P 1'
#
loop_
_entity.id
_entity.type
_entity.pdbx_description
1 polymer ?
#
loop_
_entity_poly.entity_id
_entity_poly.type
_entity_poly.pdbx_seq_one_letter_code
_entity_poly.pdbx_strand_id
1 'polypeptide(L)'
;MKWFNLAEAWNAVLLVDEADIFLERRQNRDLARNGLVSAFLRRMEYFKGLLFLTTNRVGQIDDAFISRVHVAIGYQSLNEETQRKVWNGFFRKLVCDRAGKIQIAPDAKKWVLDTTNETQLNGRDIRNALQTAITLAEFESEEDPEYDESLVTIVTKAHFQKVLEMSNRFRNYVTSIRREDEQKRAQGRGDRNDYGRDC
;
A
#
# COMPACT_ATOMS: atom_id res chain seq x y z
N MET A 1 -14.52 -8.74 21.08
CA MET A 1 -15.36 -9.97 20.99
C MET A 1 -16.64 -9.76 20.18
N LYS A 2 -17.40 -8.66 20.37
CA LYS A 2 -18.65 -8.37 19.62
C LYS A 2 -18.53 -8.52 18.09
N TRP A 3 -17.41 -8.08 17.51
CA TRP A 3 -17.16 -8.13 16.06
C TRP A 3 -17.13 -9.54 15.47
N PHE A 4 -16.58 -10.52 16.20
CA PHE A 4 -16.56 -11.91 15.74
C PHE A 4 -17.97 -12.52 15.74
N ASN A 5 -18.76 -12.24 16.79
CA ASN A 5 -20.15 -12.71 16.84
C ASN A 5 -21.00 -12.08 15.73
N LEU A 6 -20.78 -10.79 15.43
CA LEU A 6 -21.48 -10.10 14.35
C LEU A 6 -21.09 -10.67 12.98
N ALA A 7 -19.79 -10.91 12.74
CA ALA A 7 -19.33 -11.50 11.50
C ALA A 7 -19.89 -12.92 11.29
N GLU A 8 -19.94 -13.74 12.35
CA GLU A 8 -20.60 -15.06 12.32
C GLU A 8 -22.11 -14.93 12.02
N ALA A 9 -22.81 -14.04 12.74
CA ALA A 9 -24.26 -13.87 12.57
C ALA A 9 -24.65 -13.38 11.17
N TRP A 10 -23.79 -12.58 10.54
CA TRP A 10 -24.03 -12.01 9.21
C TRP A 10 -23.37 -12.80 8.09
N ASN A 11 -22.70 -13.92 8.40
CA ASN A 11 -21.86 -14.66 7.46
C ASN A 11 -20.89 -13.74 6.70
N ALA A 12 -20.34 -12.75 7.39
CA ALA A 12 -19.51 -11.70 6.83
C ALA A 12 -18.03 -12.04 6.91
N VAL A 13 -17.25 -11.43 6.02
CA VAL A 13 -15.79 -11.49 6.07
C VAL A 13 -15.28 -10.51 7.13
N LEU A 14 -14.51 -11.01 8.09
CA LEU A 14 -13.85 -10.19 9.10
C LEU A 14 -12.42 -9.88 8.65
N LEU A 15 -12.08 -8.60 8.47
CA LEU A 15 -10.72 -8.14 8.19
C LEU A 15 -10.17 -7.45 9.43
N VAL A 16 -9.00 -7.89 9.91
CA VAL A 16 -8.22 -7.20 10.95
C VAL A 16 -6.96 -6.66 10.31
N ASP A 17 -6.86 -5.33 10.25
CA ASP A 17 -5.69 -4.65 9.72
C ASP A 17 -4.63 -4.41 10.81
N GLU A 18 -3.36 -4.37 10.39
CA GLU A 18 -2.19 -4.18 11.25
C GLU A 18 -2.20 -5.11 12.47
N ALA A 19 -2.49 -6.39 12.21
CA ALA A 19 -2.65 -7.39 13.26
C ALA A 19 -1.39 -7.56 14.11
N ASP A 20 -0.20 -7.15 13.65
CA ASP A 20 1.05 -7.14 14.41
C ASP A 20 0.95 -6.37 15.75
N ILE A 21 0.09 -5.36 15.88
CA ILE A 21 -0.15 -4.68 17.16
C ILE A 21 -0.61 -5.68 18.23
N PHE A 22 -1.46 -6.64 17.83
CA PHE A 22 -2.00 -7.69 18.68
C PHE A 22 -1.07 -8.91 18.80
N LEU A 23 0.00 -8.98 18.01
CA LEU A 23 0.80 -10.20 17.79
C LEU A 23 2.29 -10.05 18.03
N GLU A 24 2.77 -8.84 18.34
CA GLU A 24 4.16 -8.59 18.71
C GLU A 24 4.56 -9.51 19.88
N ARG A 25 5.79 -10.05 19.81
CA ARG A 25 6.34 -10.95 20.83
C ARG A 25 6.11 -10.42 22.24
N ARG A 26 5.62 -11.31 23.11
CA ARG A 26 5.33 -11.03 24.52
C ARG A 26 6.52 -10.34 25.16
N GLN A 27 6.36 -9.07 25.52
CA GLN A 27 7.32 -8.41 26.40
C GLN A 27 7.00 -8.81 27.84
N ASN A 28 8.01 -9.20 28.61
CA ASN A 28 7.88 -9.70 29.98
C ASN A 28 7.23 -8.73 30.98
N ARG A 29 6.83 -7.51 30.57
CA ARG A 29 6.33 -6.45 31.45
C ARG A 29 4.85 -6.08 31.28
N ASP A 30 4.13 -6.58 30.27
CA ASP A 30 2.73 -6.21 30.02
C ASP A 30 1.74 -7.38 30.16
N LEU A 31 1.30 -7.64 31.39
CA LEU A 31 0.26 -8.63 31.71
C LEU A 31 -1.06 -8.36 30.98
N ALA A 32 -1.47 -7.09 30.88
CA ALA A 32 -2.71 -6.70 30.20
C ALA A 32 -2.69 -7.03 28.70
N ARG A 33 -1.55 -6.79 28.05
CA ARG A 33 -1.34 -7.11 26.64
C ARG A 33 -1.35 -8.63 26.41
N ASN A 34 -0.63 -9.38 27.25
CA ASN A 34 -0.59 -10.84 27.16
C ASN A 34 -1.98 -11.49 27.32
N GLY A 35 -2.83 -10.92 28.19
CA GLY A 35 -4.23 -11.33 28.33
C GLY A 35 -5.04 -11.08 27.06
N LEU A 36 -4.85 -9.92 26.42
CA LEU A 36 -5.53 -9.56 25.18
C LEU A 36 -5.10 -10.46 24.01
N VAL A 37 -3.80 -10.73 23.85
CA VAL A 37 -3.28 -11.68 22.85
C VAL A 37 -3.87 -13.07 23.05
N SER A 38 -3.90 -13.56 24.29
CA SER A 38 -4.45 -14.88 24.63
C SER A 38 -5.95 -14.97 24.35
N ALA A 39 -6.71 -13.91 24.63
CA ALA A 39 -8.13 -13.84 24.31
C ALA A 39 -8.38 -13.79 22.80
N PHE A 40 -7.52 -13.10 22.06
CA PHE A 40 -7.61 -13.00 20.59
C PHE A 40 -7.31 -14.34 19.91
N LEU A 41 -6.21 -15.01 20.27
CA LEU A 41 -5.86 -16.35 19.77
C LEU A 41 -6.98 -17.35 19.99
N ARG A 42 -7.58 -17.34 21.20
CA ARG A 42 -8.72 -18.19 21.51
C ARG A 42 -9.91 -17.88 20.60
N ARG A 43 -10.21 -16.60 20.33
CA ARG A 43 -11.35 -16.27 19.48
C ARG A 43 -11.13 -16.65 18.03
N MET A 44 -9.91 -16.55 17.52
CA MET A 44 -9.55 -17.03 16.17
C MET A 44 -9.78 -18.53 16.03
N GLU A 45 -9.41 -19.32 17.05
CA GLU A 45 -9.56 -20.78 17.05
C GLU A 45 -11.02 -21.22 16.97
N TYR A 46 -11.93 -20.49 17.62
CA TYR A 46 -13.36 -20.79 17.61
C TYR A 46 -14.18 -20.01 16.58
N PHE A 47 -13.55 -19.16 15.76
CA PHE A 47 -14.29 -18.34 14.81
C PHE A 47 -14.81 -19.17 13.65
N LYS A 48 -16.13 -19.20 13.49
CA LYS A 48 -16.82 -19.95 12.42
C LYS A 48 -17.17 -19.02 11.26
N GLY A 49 -16.14 -18.48 10.60
CA GLY A 49 -16.30 -17.56 9.48
C GLY A 49 -14.98 -17.32 8.73
N LEU A 50 -15.00 -16.39 7.77
CA LEU A 50 -13.80 -16.03 7.01
C LEU A 50 -13.08 -14.84 7.66
N LEU A 51 -11.86 -15.08 8.13
CA LEU A 51 -11.02 -14.08 8.78
C LEU A 51 -9.80 -13.77 7.91
N PHE A 52 -9.63 -12.50 7.54
CA PHE A 52 -8.42 -11.97 6.93
C PHE A 52 -7.64 -11.14 7.94
N LEU A 53 -6.32 -11.29 7.91
CA LEU A 53 -5.39 -10.61 8.80
C LEU A 53 -4.31 -9.99 7.91
N THR A 54 -4.07 -8.70 8.05
CA THR A 54 -2.99 -8.00 7.34
C THR A 54 -1.95 -7.53 8.34
N THR A 55 -0.68 -7.61 7.97
CA THR A 55 0.45 -7.25 8.84
C THR A 55 1.66 -6.82 8.05
N ASN A 56 2.35 -5.80 8.58
CA ASN A 56 3.61 -5.32 8.02
C ASN A 56 4.84 -5.93 8.69
N ARG A 57 4.68 -6.71 9.77
CA ARG A 57 5.80 -7.22 10.59
C ARG A 57 5.72 -8.72 10.83
N VAL A 58 5.78 -9.50 9.74
CA VAL A 58 5.65 -10.96 9.82
C VAL A 58 6.69 -11.62 10.73
N GLY A 59 7.93 -11.11 10.79
CA GLY A 59 8.98 -11.70 11.63
C GLY A 59 8.83 -11.44 13.13
N GLN A 60 7.92 -10.53 13.52
CA GLN A 60 7.56 -10.28 14.92
C GLN A 60 6.38 -11.13 15.42
N ILE A 61 5.74 -11.90 14.54
CA ILE A 61 4.57 -12.71 14.86
C ILE A 61 5.01 -13.96 15.65
N ASP A 62 4.28 -14.27 16.73
CA ASP A 62 4.45 -15.49 17.52
C ASP A 62 4.05 -16.75 16.72
N ASP A 63 4.85 -17.82 16.80
CA ASP A 63 4.59 -19.11 16.15
C ASP A 63 3.21 -19.70 16.54
N ALA A 64 2.74 -19.43 17.76
CA ALA A 64 1.42 -19.84 18.22
C ALA A 64 0.28 -19.22 17.40
N PHE A 65 0.50 -18.04 16.80
CA PHE A 65 -0.44 -17.43 15.88
C PHE A 65 -0.36 -18.05 14.49
N ILE A 66 0.86 -18.23 13.97
CA ILE A 66 1.09 -18.82 12.64
C ILE A 66 0.45 -20.22 12.54
N SER A 67 0.54 -21.02 13.61
CA SER A 67 -0.10 -22.35 13.67
C SER A 67 -1.63 -22.35 13.50
N ARG A 68 -2.30 -21.20 13.70
CA ARG A 68 -3.76 -21.04 13.54
C ARG A 68 -4.15 -20.37 12.22
N VAL A 69 -3.18 -20.00 11.40
CA VAL A 69 -3.40 -19.43 10.07
C VAL A 69 -3.42 -20.57 9.05
N HIS A 70 -4.57 -20.77 8.41
CA HIS A 70 -4.73 -21.82 7.40
C HIS A 70 -3.97 -21.51 6.10
N VAL A 71 -3.93 -20.23 5.71
CA VAL A 71 -3.29 -19.77 4.47
C VAL A 71 -2.55 -18.46 4.75
N ALA A 72 -1.26 -18.42 4.43
CA ALA A 72 -0.45 -17.22 4.49
C ALA A 72 -0.10 -16.76 3.06
N ILE A 73 -0.44 -15.51 2.73
CA ILE A 73 -0.15 -14.91 1.43
C ILE A 73 0.94 -13.86 1.62
N GLY A 74 2.13 -14.14 1.09
CA GLY A 74 3.23 -13.19 1.05
C GLY A 74 3.12 -12.26 -0.15
N TYR A 75 3.15 -10.95 0.10
CA TYR A 75 3.26 -9.95 -0.96
C TYR A 75 4.72 -9.54 -1.10
N GLN A 76 5.30 -9.83 -2.26
CA GLN A 76 6.63 -9.36 -2.62
C GLN A 76 6.58 -7.89 -3.04
N SER A 77 7.75 -7.25 -3.03
CA SER A 77 7.89 -5.92 -3.60
C SER A 77 7.55 -5.94 -5.09
N LEU A 78 6.97 -4.84 -5.58
CA LEU A 78 6.56 -4.76 -6.97
C LEU A 78 7.79 -4.75 -7.87
N ASN A 79 7.93 -5.76 -8.72
CA ASN A 79 8.89 -5.73 -9.82
C ASN A 79 8.40 -4.80 -10.94
N GLU A 80 9.29 -4.47 -11.88
CA GLU A 80 9.00 -3.55 -12.99
C GLU A 80 7.73 -3.94 -13.77
N GLU A 81 7.58 -5.23 -14.08
CA GLU A 81 6.42 -5.75 -14.80
C GLU A 81 5.11 -5.54 -14.03
N THR A 82 5.13 -5.81 -12.72
CA THR A 82 3.96 -5.64 -11.84
C THR A 82 3.65 -4.18 -11.63
N GLN A 83 4.65 -3.30 -11.48
CA GLN A 83 4.45 -1.86 -11.41
C GLN A 83 3.81 -1.34 -12.70
N ARG A 84 4.27 -1.78 -13.89
CA ARG A 84 3.63 -1.45 -15.18
C ARG A 84 2.18 -1.92 -15.24
N LYS A 85 1.86 -3.11 -14.71
CA LYS A 85 0.48 -3.61 -14.60
C LYS A 85 -0.37 -2.74 -13.68
N VAL A 86 0.18 -2.33 -12.53
CA VAL A 86 -0.49 -1.46 -11.55
C VAL A 86 -0.78 -0.08 -12.16
N TRP A 87 0.20 0.56 -12.79
CA TRP A 87 0.02 1.82 -13.52
C TRP A 87 -1.08 1.72 -14.57
N ASN A 88 -1.03 0.71 -15.43
CA ASN A 88 -2.07 0.50 -16.45
C ASN A 88 -3.45 0.25 -15.83
N GLY A 89 -3.51 -0.48 -14.71
CA GLY A 89 -4.75 -0.69 -13.95
C GLY A 89 -5.34 0.64 -13.44
N PHE A 90 -4.50 1.51 -12.90
CA PHE A 90 -4.94 2.84 -12.46
C PHE A 90 -5.34 3.76 -13.61
N PHE A 91 -4.59 3.76 -14.71
CA PHE A 91 -4.98 4.53 -15.90
C PHE A 91 -6.33 4.10 -16.45
N ARG A 92 -6.58 2.79 -16.53
CA ARG A 92 -7.88 2.25 -16.96
C ARG A 92 -8.99 2.66 -15.99
N LYS A 93 -8.75 2.52 -14.69
CA LYS A 93 -9.73 2.90 -13.66
C LYS A 93 -10.08 4.38 -13.71
N LEU A 94 -9.09 5.24 -13.95
CA LEU A 94 -9.29 6.69 -14.07
C LEU A 94 -10.23 7.07 -15.22
N VAL A 95 -10.04 6.45 -16.38
CA VAL A 95 -10.90 6.69 -17.55
C VAL A 95 -12.36 6.31 -17.23
N CYS A 96 -12.56 5.21 -16.50
CA CYS A 96 -13.90 4.80 -16.05
C CYS A 96 -14.48 5.74 -14.98
N ASP A 97 -13.73 6.06 -13.93
CA ASP A 97 -14.21 6.79 -12.76
C ASP A 97 -14.52 8.27 -13.07
N ARG A 98 -13.78 8.89 -13.99
CA ARG A 98 -13.94 10.31 -14.36
C ARG A 98 -14.69 10.55 -15.67
N ALA A 99 -15.36 9.52 -16.19
CA ALA A 99 -16.22 9.59 -17.39
C ALA A 99 -15.55 10.27 -18.60
N GLY A 100 -14.23 10.12 -18.76
CA GLY A 100 -13.46 10.74 -19.85
C GLY A 100 -13.16 12.23 -19.71
N LYS A 101 -13.58 12.91 -18.63
CA LYS A 101 -13.22 14.32 -18.33
C LYS A 101 -11.72 14.53 -18.12
N ILE A 102 -11.01 13.47 -17.74
CA ILE A 102 -9.56 13.50 -17.54
C ILE A 102 -8.92 12.46 -18.43
N GLN A 103 -7.96 12.91 -19.21
CA GLN A 103 -7.17 12.06 -20.08
C GLN A 103 -5.69 12.22 -19.78
N ILE A 104 -4.95 11.13 -19.93
CA ILE A 104 -3.51 11.13 -19.77
C ILE A 104 -2.91 11.13 -21.16
N ALA A 105 -2.02 12.09 -21.42
CA ALA A 105 -1.38 12.21 -22.71
C ALA A 105 -0.61 10.92 -23.05
N PRO A 106 -0.65 10.42 -24.31
CA PRO A 106 -0.03 9.14 -24.66
C PRO A 106 1.49 9.11 -24.41
N ASP A 107 2.16 10.25 -24.60
CA ASP A 107 3.58 10.45 -24.30
C ASP A 107 3.86 10.41 -22.80
N ALA A 108 3.00 11.01 -21.98
CA ALA A 108 3.07 10.95 -20.52
C ALA A 108 2.92 9.51 -20.01
N LYS A 109 1.95 8.76 -20.55
CA LYS A 109 1.74 7.35 -20.22
C LYS A 109 2.97 6.52 -20.55
N LYS A 110 3.54 6.69 -21.75
CA LYS A 110 4.76 5.98 -22.15
C LYS A 110 5.93 6.32 -21.23
N TRP A 111 6.13 7.60 -20.95
CA TRP A 111 7.21 8.06 -20.09
C TRP A 111 7.13 7.47 -18.67
N VAL A 112 5.95 7.48 -18.04
CA VAL A 112 5.77 6.91 -16.69
C VAL A 112 6.08 5.41 -16.66
N LEU A 113 5.64 4.66 -17.68
CA LEU A 113 5.90 3.23 -17.78
C LEU A 113 7.39 2.93 -17.98
N ASP A 114 8.13 3.78 -18.67
CA ASP A 114 9.56 3.60 -18.91
C ASP A 114 10.42 4.02 -17.68
N THR A 115 10.02 5.09 -16.97
CA THR A 115 10.67 5.56 -15.73
C THR A 115 10.40 4.66 -14.51
N THR A 116 9.45 3.73 -14.62
CA THR A 116 9.12 2.76 -13.57
C THR A 116 10.35 1.95 -13.11
N ASN A 117 11.31 1.71 -14.00
CA ASN A 117 12.54 0.97 -13.72
C ASN A 117 13.50 1.71 -12.76
N GLU A 118 13.43 3.05 -12.72
CA GLU A 118 14.35 3.89 -11.94
C GLU A 118 13.85 4.15 -10.52
N THR A 119 12.58 3.83 -10.23
CA THR A 119 11.93 4.19 -8.98
C THR A 119 11.26 2.98 -8.31
N GLN A 120 11.75 2.61 -7.12
CA GLN A 120 11.07 1.64 -6.26
C GLN A 120 9.80 2.26 -5.64
N LEU A 121 8.74 2.38 -6.44
CA LEU A 121 7.43 2.86 -6.00
C LEU A 121 6.56 1.67 -5.57
N ASN A 122 5.93 1.79 -4.40
CA ASN A 122 4.88 0.86 -3.99
C ASN A 122 3.53 1.27 -4.62
N GLY A 123 2.50 0.42 -4.47
CA GLY A 123 1.18 0.70 -5.05
C GLY A 123 0.50 1.96 -4.51
N ARG A 124 0.79 2.36 -3.26
CA ARG A 124 0.30 3.61 -2.65
C ARG A 124 1.02 4.81 -3.24
N ASP A 125 2.33 4.74 -3.43
CA ASP A 125 3.11 5.81 -4.06
C ASP A 125 2.66 6.06 -5.50
N ILE A 126 2.44 4.98 -6.27
CA ILE A 126 1.91 5.05 -7.64
C ILE A 126 0.54 5.75 -7.65
N ARG A 127 -0.38 5.34 -6.78
CA ARG A 127 -1.71 5.96 -6.68
C ARG A 127 -1.60 7.44 -6.32
N ASN A 128 -0.80 7.78 -5.31
CA ASN A 128 -0.63 9.14 -4.86
C ASN A 128 -0.01 10.00 -5.96
N ALA A 129 1.05 9.51 -6.63
CA ALA A 129 1.69 10.23 -7.73
C ALA A 129 0.70 10.52 -8.86
N LEU A 130 -0.14 9.54 -9.23
CA LEU A 130 -1.19 9.74 -10.20
C LEU A 130 -2.21 10.80 -9.75
N GLN A 131 -2.71 10.70 -8.51
CA GLN A 131 -3.68 11.65 -7.97
C GLN A 131 -3.12 13.07 -7.93
N THR A 132 -1.88 13.26 -7.48
CA THR A 132 -1.24 14.57 -7.45
C THR A 132 -1.02 15.13 -8.85
N ALA A 133 -0.61 14.30 -9.82
CA ALA A 133 -0.43 14.75 -11.20
C ALA A 133 -1.76 15.22 -11.83
N ILE A 134 -2.87 14.57 -11.49
CA ILE A 134 -4.21 14.98 -11.92
C ILE A 134 -4.60 16.29 -11.24
N THR A 135 -4.47 16.39 -9.93
CA THR A 135 -4.82 17.62 -9.20
C THR A 135 -4.02 18.81 -9.69
N LEU A 136 -2.74 18.61 -10.04
CA LEU A 136 -1.93 19.65 -10.65
C LEU A 136 -2.47 20.06 -12.03
N ALA A 137 -2.84 19.10 -12.87
CA ALA A 137 -3.43 19.36 -14.19
C ALA A 137 -4.78 20.09 -14.10
N GLU A 138 -5.62 19.71 -13.13
CA GLU A 138 -6.90 20.36 -12.86
C GLU A 138 -6.68 21.82 -12.43
N PHE A 139 -5.76 22.04 -11.49
CA PHE A 139 -5.41 23.38 -11.03
C PHE A 139 -4.87 24.27 -12.16
N GLU A 140 -3.95 23.77 -12.98
CA GLU A 140 -3.41 24.53 -14.12
C GLU A 140 -4.49 24.81 -15.18
N SER A 141 -5.45 23.91 -15.36
CA SER A 141 -6.58 24.13 -16.25
C SER A 141 -7.51 25.22 -15.74
N GLU A 142 -7.79 25.27 -14.43
CA GLU A 142 -8.66 26.29 -13.81
C GLU A 142 -8.04 27.70 -13.82
N GLU A 143 -6.71 27.82 -13.85
CA GLU A 143 -6.01 29.11 -13.95
C GLU A 143 -5.94 29.65 -15.40
N ASP A 144 -6.30 28.84 -16.40
CA ASP A 144 -6.32 29.27 -17.81
C ASP A 144 -7.47 30.27 -18.04
N PRO A 145 -7.19 31.49 -18.57
CA PRO A 145 -8.23 32.45 -18.90
C PRO A 145 -9.29 31.94 -19.90
N GLU A 146 -8.97 30.90 -20.70
CA GLU A 146 -9.87 30.24 -21.64
C GLU A 146 -10.55 28.98 -21.04
N TYR A 147 -10.49 28.79 -19.72
CA TYR A 147 -11.07 27.64 -19.04
C TYR A 147 -12.58 27.49 -19.29
N ASP A 148 -12.98 26.26 -19.63
CA ASP A 148 -14.37 25.83 -19.74
C ASP A 148 -14.50 24.46 -19.06
N GLU A 149 -15.50 24.32 -18.18
CA GLU A 149 -15.78 23.10 -17.41
C GLU A 149 -16.15 21.89 -18.28
N SER A 150 -16.48 22.12 -19.55
CA SER A 150 -16.73 21.08 -20.55
C SER A 150 -15.45 20.55 -21.21
N LEU A 151 -14.31 21.23 -21.05
CA LEU A 151 -13.03 20.80 -21.61
C LEU A 151 -12.46 19.60 -20.84
N VAL A 152 -11.77 18.75 -21.59
CA VAL A 152 -11.08 17.58 -21.03
C VAL A 152 -9.73 18.03 -20.47
N THR A 153 -9.50 17.78 -19.18
CA THR A 153 -8.20 18.03 -18.56
C THR A 153 -7.18 17.00 -19.05
N ILE A 154 -6.09 17.48 -19.65
CA ILE A 154 -5.01 16.63 -20.16
C ILE A 154 -3.85 16.60 -19.16
N VAL A 155 -3.58 15.43 -18.60
CA VAL A 155 -2.41 15.21 -17.73
C VAL A 155 -1.19 14.96 -18.62
N THR A 156 -0.26 15.91 -18.62
CA THR A 156 0.94 15.88 -19.46
C THR A 156 2.13 15.23 -18.75
N LYS A 157 3.21 14.99 -19.50
CA LYS A 157 4.49 14.49 -18.95
C LYS A 157 5.07 15.43 -17.88
N ALA A 158 4.92 16.74 -18.04
CA ALA A 158 5.47 17.73 -17.11
C ALA A 158 4.88 17.56 -15.70
N HIS A 159 3.59 17.25 -15.59
CA HIS A 159 2.94 17.02 -14.29
C HIS A 159 3.54 15.81 -13.58
N PHE A 160 3.72 14.69 -14.29
CA PHE A 160 4.35 13.50 -13.69
C PHE A 160 5.81 13.72 -13.34
N GLN A 161 6.57 14.45 -14.16
CA GLN A 161 7.96 14.79 -13.84
C GLN A 161 8.07 15.58 -12.54
N LYS A 162 7.26 16.63 -12.38
CA LYS A 162 7.24 17.46 -11.18
C LYS A 162 6.89 16.65 -9.93
N VAL A 163 5.88 15.79 -10.01
CA VAL A 163 5.43 14.95 -8.90
C VAL A 163 6.48 13.90 -8.51
N LEU A 164 7.08 13.22 -9.49
CA LEU A 164 8.11 12.22 -9.23
C LEU A 164 9.39 12.86 -8.69
N GLU A 165 9.79 14.04 -9.19
CA GLU A 165 10.92 14.79 -8.65
C GLU A 165 10.69 15.19 -7.19
N MET A 166 9.52 15.75 -6.87
CA MET A 166 9.15 16.10 -5.49
C MET A 166 9.17 14.86 -4.57
N SER A 167 8.61 13.75 -5.05
CA SER A 167 8.57 12.48 -4.31
C SER A 167 9.98 11.92 -4.05
N ASN A 168 10.84 11.97 -5.06
CA ASN A 168 12.23 11.51 -4.95
C ASN A 168 13.03 12.40 -3.99
N ARG A 169 12.86 13.72 -4.06
CA ARG A 169 13.53 14.67 -3.14
C ARG A 169 13.13 14.41 -1.69
N PHE A 170 11.84 14.21 -1.43
CA PHE A 170 11.35 13.88 -0.10
C PHE A 170 11.90 12.54 0.40
N ARG A 171 11.89 11.51 -0.45
CA ARG A 171 12.44 10.19 -0.08
C ARG A 171 13.92 10.27 0.26
N ASN A 172 14.72 10.93 -0.59
CA ASN A 172 16.14 11.13 -0.36
C ASN A 172 16.42 11.89 0.95
N TYR A 173 15.59 12.88 1.28
CA TYR A 173 15.68 13.61 2.54
C TYR A 173 15.35 12.72 3.76
N VAL A 174 14.30 11.89 3.67
CA VAL A 174 13.95 10.96 4.75
C VAL A 174 15.05 9.90 4.93
N THR A 175 15.58 9.36 3.84
CA THR A 175 16.71 8.41 3.87
C THR A 175 17.95 9.05 4.47
N SER A 176 18.28 10.31 4.13
CA SER A 176 19.47 10.99 4.66
C SER A 176 19.39 11.25 6.16
N ILE A 177 18.21 11.58 6.69
CA ILE A 177 17.99 11.73 8.15
C ILE A 177 18.12 10.37 8.85
N ARG A 178 17.48 9.35 8.29
CA ARG A 178 17.34 8.05 8.96
C ARG A 178 18.55 7.11 8.77
N ARG A 179 19.53 7.51 7.94
CA ARG A 179 20.76 6.77 7.58
C ARG A 179 20.55 5.38 6.93
N GLU A 180 19.30 4.91 6.83
CA GLU A 180 18.90 3.63 6.24
C GLU A 180 17.53 3.72 5.55
N ASP A 181 17.41 3.05 4.40
CA ASP A 181 16.14 2.89 3.69
C ASP A 181 15.15 1.99 4.45
N GLU A 182 13.86 2.12 4.13
CA GLU A 182 12.78 1.40 4.82
C GLU A 182 12.94 -0.12 4.82
N GLN A 183 13.39 -0.68 3.70
CA GLN A 183 13.64 -2.12 3.58
C GLN A 183 14.78 -2.58 4.49
N LYS A 184 15.90 -1.84 4.54
CA LYS A 184 17.03 -2.16 5.42
C LYS A 184 16.64 -2.08 6.89
N ARG A 185 15.80 -1.10 7.25
CA ARG A 185 15.23 -0.99 8.60
C ARG A 185 14.33 -2.17 8.93
N ALA A 186 13.46 -2.59 8.02
CA ALA A 186 12.58 -3.73 8.23
C ALA A 186 13.39 -5.03 8.44
N GLN A 187 14.46 -5.21 7.67
CA GLN A 187 15.39 -6.33 7.84
C GLN A 187 16.15 -6.26 9.16
N GLY A 188 16.71 -5.09 9.51
CA GLY A 188 17.45 -4.90 10.76
C GLY A 188 16.59 -5.05 12.03
N ARG A 189 15.28 -4.77 11.93
CA ARG A 189 14.31 -5.01 13.01
C ARG A 189 13.76 -6.44 13.04
N GLY A 190 14.07 -7.26 12.03
CA GLY A 190 13.47 -8.58 11.86
C GLY A 190 11.98 -8.53 11.55
N ASP A 191 11.47 -7.42 11.01
CA ASP A 191 10.05 -7.26 10.66
C ASP A 191 9.72 -8.09 9.42
N ARG A 192 10.62 -8.10 8.43
CA ARG A 192 10.52 -8.84 7.16
C ARG A 192 11.91 -9.19 6.64
N ASN A 193 12.01 -10.25 5.84
CA ASN A 193 13.25 -10.63 5.14
C ASN A 193 12.95 -10.96 3.67
N ASP A 194 12.81 -9.92 2.87
CA ASP A 194 12.35 -10.05 1.47
C ASP A 194 13.45 -10.53 0.50
N TYR A 195 14.73 -10.55 0.92
CA TYR A 195 15.90 -10.92 0.09
C TYR A 195 16.49 -12.31 0.41
N GLY A 196 15.86 -13.09 1.29
CA GLY A 196 16.36 -14.43 1.65
C GLY A 196 16.07 -15.55 0.65
N ARG A 197 15.50 -15.25 -0.53
CA ARG A 197 15.17 -16.26 -1.57
C ARG A 197 15.60 -15.79 -2.95
N ASP A 198 16.91 -15.82 -3.17
CA ASP A 198 17.46 -16.22 -4.46
C ASP A 198 18.27 -17.50 -4.22
N CYS A 199 17.54 -18.61 -4.01
CA CYS A 199 18.02 -20.00 -4.09
C CYS A 199 16.90 -20.85 -4.68
#